data_AF-A0A955DLU5-F1
#
_entry.id   AF-A0A955DLU5-F1
#
_cell.length_a   1.000
_cell.length_b   1.000
_cell.length_c   1.000
_cell.angle_alpha   90.00
_cell.angle_beta   90.00
_cell.angle_gamma   90.00
#
_symmetry.space_group_name_H-M   'P 1'
#
loop_
_entity.id
_entity.type
_entity.pdbx_description
1 polymer ?
#
loop_
_entity_poly.entity_id
_entity_poly.type
_entity_poly.pdbx_seq_one_letter_code
_entity_poly.pdbx_strand_id
1 'polypeptide(L)'
;MSEHAARILAGLALACAALVAAGISHPRPESLADHVARLWDARHAEDWSVVFDYQDPAIIADGTREQYIEWASENEPFIIREYRILEVVEQGDLGYAHVTSKDAVRRFQHVPARDVSRWEVWHRIDGTWRPVSPFELDNYPEAPPVRNLAIEDDLRARFLASWDARMKGNWDDFHAMIDPHDQARVPLDGLYGIAEELEFISGELQWVQALSNRGEVRFLATTRIVDPSMSKIAPTSKLITEPWVYIDGVWYLDAVPEGS
;
A
#
# COMPACT_ATOMS: atom_id res chain seq x y z
N MET A 1 64.95 7.63 -21.34
CA MET A 1 63.53 7.77 -20.92
C MET A 1 62.74 6.68 -21.64
N SER A 2 63.07 5.41 -21.41
CA SER A 2 62.83 4.50 -20.28
C SER A 2 61.51 3.73 -20.42
N GLU A 3 61.67 2.46 -20.78
CA GLU A 3 60.67 1.37 -20.87
C GLU A 3 59.94 1.09 -19.53
N HIS A 4 60.02 1.98 -18.55
CA HIS A 4 59.36 1.87 -17.25
C HIS A 4 57.95 2.49 -17.23
N ALA A 5 57.61 3.36 -18.19
CA ALA A 5 56.26 3.94 -18.27
C ALA A 5 55.20 2.98 -18.85
N ALA A 6 55.61 1.98 -19.65
CA ALA A 6 54.68 1.05 -20.31
C ALA A 6 54.26 -0.13 -19.42
N ARG A 7 54.97 -0.42 -18.32
CA ARG A 7 54.67 -1.56 -17.42
C ARG A 7 53.74 -1.22 -16.25
N ILE A 8 53.53 0.07 -15.94
CA ILE A 8 52.62 0.49 -14.86
C ILE A 8 51.16 0.52 -15.35
N LEU A 9 50.92 0.76 -16.64
CA LEU A 9 49.57 0.78 -17.22
C LEU A 9 48.98 -0.61 -17.52
N ALA A 10 49.81 -1.64 -17.69
CA ALA A 10 49.33 -3.01 -17.87
C ALA A 10 48.96 -3.72 -16.54
N GLY A 11 49.48 -3.22 -15.40
CA GLY A 11 49.16 -3.75 -14.07
C GLY A 11 47.85 -3.23 -13.47
N LEU A 12 47.38 -2.05 -13.87
CA LEU A 12 46.08 -1.51 -13.42
C LEU A 12 44.90 -2.03 -14.24
N ALA A 13 45.12 -2.39 -15.52
CA ALA A 13 44.08 -2.95 -16.37
C ALA A 13 43.69 -4.39 -15.99
N LEU A 14 44.58 -5.14 -15.32
CA LEU A 14 44.28 -6.50 -14.83
C LEU A 14 43.65 -6.53 -13.43
N ALA A 15 43.66 -5.42 -12.68
CA ALA A 15 42.99 -5.31 -11.39
C ALA A 15 41.54 -4.78 -11.50
N CYS A 16 41.18 -4.11 -12.61
CA CYS A 16 39.80 -3.68 -12.87
C CYS A 16 38.92 -4.75 -13.53
N ALA A 17 39.49 -5.84 -14.05
CA ALA A 17 38.73 -6.93 -14.69
C ALA A 17 38.35 -8.08 -13.74
N ALA A 18 38.84 -8.08 -12.50
CA ALA A 18 38.60 -9.15 -11.52
C ALA A 18 37.59 -8.78 -10.42
N LEU A 19 36.83 -7.68 -10.58
CA LEU A 19 35.89 -7.18 -9.57
C LEU A 19 34.44 -6.99 -10.06
N VAL A 20 34.05 -7.64 -11.18
CA VAL A 20 32.69 -7.52 -11.77
C VAL A 20 31.96 -8.87 -11.92
N ALA A 21 32.45 -9.97 -11.32
CA ALA A 21 31.77 -11.27 -11.42
C ALA A 21 31.60 -12.02 -10.10
N ALA A 22 31.69 -11.34 -8.97
CA ALA A 22 30.93 -11.76 -7.79
C ALA A 22 29.63 -10.95 -7.82
N GLY A 23 28.72 -11.35 -8.70
CA GLY A 23 27.33 -10.94 -8.58
C GLY A 23 26.91 -11.37 -7.18
N ILE A 24 26.85 -10.43 -6.24
CA ILE A 24 25.99 -10.56 -5.07
C ILE A 24 24.61 -10.65 -5.70
N SER A 25 24.21 -11.87 -6.04
CA SER A 25 22.83 -12.22 -6.31
C SER A 25 22.13 -11.90 -5.01
N HIS A 26 21.68 -10.66 -4.88
CA HIS A 26 20.70 -10.33 -3.88
C HIS A 26 19.58 -11.33 -4.17
N PRO A 27 19.22 -12.20 -3.20
CA PRO A 27 18.11 -13.11 -3.42
C PRO A 27 16.95 -12.26 -3.92
N ARG A 28 16.41 -12.63 -5.07
CA ARG A 28 15.25 -11.93 -5.61
C ARG A 28 14.21 -11.92 -4.48
N PRO A 29 13.65 -10.75 -4.11
CA PRO A 29 12.62 -10.71 -3.08
C PRO A 29 11.54 -11.72 -3.47
N GLU A 30 11.15 -12.57 -2.53
CA GLU A 30 10.18 -13.63 -2.76
C GLU A 30 8.87 -13.01 -3.30
N SER A 31 8.26 -13.67 -4.28
CA SER A 31 7.04 -13.14 -4.89
C SER A 31 5.86 -13.24 -3.90
N LEU A 32 4.84 -12.40 -4.08
CA LEU A 32 3.63 -12.51 -3.29
C LEU A 32 3.00 -13.90 -3.41
N ALA A 33 3.04 -14.47 -4.62
CA ALA A 33 2.50 -15.80 -4.87
C ALA A 33 3.17 -16.88 -4.01
N ASP A 34 4.49 -16.81 -3.80
CA ASP A 34 5.23 -17.74 -2.94
C ASP A 34 4.80 -17.59 -1.47
N HIS A 35 4.62 -16.35 -1.00
CA HIS A 35 4.16 -16.07 0.37
C HIS A 35 2.72 -16.53 0.62
N VAL A 36 1.81 -16.26 -0.32
CA VAL A 36 0.41 -16.72 -0.27
C VAL A 36 0.35 -18.24 -0.23
N ALA A 37 1.09 -18.91 -1.12
CA ALA A 37 1.18 -20.37 -1.14
C ALA A 37 1.68 -20.92 0.20
N ARG A 38 2.79 -20.39 0.70
CA ARG A 38 3.38 -20.83 1.98
C ARG A 38 2.41 -20.66 3.16
N LEU A 39 1.72 -19.52 3.25
CA LEU A 39 0.74 -19.30 4.33
C LEU A 39 -0.45 -20.28 4.22
N TRP A 40 -0.98 -20.48 3.01
CA TRP A 40 -2.13 -21.35 2.83
C TRP A 40 -1.79 -22.84 2.96
N ASP A 41 -0.62 -23.27 2.49
CA ASP A 41 -0.08 -24.62 2.75
C ASP A 41 0.03 -24.86 4.26
N ALA A 42 0.59 -23.89 5.00
CA ALA A 42 0.72 -23.96 6.44
C ALA A 42 -0.64 -24.00 7.17
N ARG A 43 -1.60 -23.15 6.78
CA ARG A 43 -2.96 -23.18 7.34
C ARG A 43 -3.66 -24.52 7.08
N HIS A 44 -3.48 -25.10 5.89
CA HIS A 44 -4.05 -26.39 5.53
C HIS A 44 -3.41 -27.56 6.29
N ALA A 45 -2.09 -27.51 6.47
CA ALA A 45 -1.33 -28.50 7.23
C ALA A 45 -1.37 -28.31 8.75
N GLU A 46 -2.01 -27.23 9.23
CA GLU A 46 -1.98 -26.80 10.64
C GLU A 46 -0.55 -26.57 11.15
N ASP A 47 0.36 -26.10 10.29
CA ASP A 47 1.72 -25.67 10.65
C ASP A 47 1.66 -24.26 11.27
N TRP A 48 1.26 -24.20 12.54
CA TRP A 48 1.12 -22.96 13.29
C TRP A 48 2.44 -22.21 13.48
N SER A 49 3.58 -22.89 13.35
CA SER A 49 4.88 -22.23 13.35
C SER A 49 4.99 -21.31 12.14
N VAL A 50 4.72 -21.81 10.93
CA VAL A 50 4.78 -20.98 9.72
C VAL A 50 3.66 -19.93 9.71
N VAL A 51 2.45 -20.27 10.18
CA VAL A 51 1.35 -19.28 10.28
C VAL A 51 1.71 -18.11 11.21
N PHE A 52 2.51 -18.35 12.25
CA PHE A 52 2.99 -17.29 13.15
C PHE A 52 3.84 -16.24 12.41
N ASP A 53 4.64 -16.63 11.42
CA ASP A 53 5.50 -15.70 10.67
C ASP A 53 4.70 -14.62 9.92
N TYR A 54 3.45 -14.93 9.59
CA TYR A 54 2.51 -14.08 8.88
C TYR A 54 1.53 -13.32 9.79
N GLN A 55 1.66 -13.46 11.11
CA GLN A 55 0.85 -12.66 12.03
C GLN A 55 1.20 -11.18 11.94
N ASP A 56 0.27 -10.37 12.43
CA ASP A 56 0.47 -8.94 12.64
C ASP A 56 1.73 -8.72 13.50
N PRO A 57 2.63 -7.79 13.14
CA PRO A 57 3.79 -7.44 13.95
C PRO A 57 3.46 -7.15 15.42
N ALA A 58 2.29 -6.59 15.73
CA ALA A 58 1.83 -6.38 17.09
C ALA A 58 1.60 -7.71 17.84
N ILE A 59 1.03 -8.72 17.18
CA ILE A 59 0.86 -10.07 17.73
C ILE A 59 2.22 -10.73 17.95
N ILE A 60 3.13 -10.60 16.98
CA ILE A 60 4.49 -11.14 17.09
C ILE A 60 5.27 -10.47 18.24
N ALA A 61 5.01 -9.18 18.51
CA ALA A 61 5.66 -8.45 19.59
C ALA A 61 5.11 -8.78 20.98
N ASP A 62 3.83 -9.17 21.08
CA ASP A 62 3.13 -9.42 22.35
C ASP A 62 3.34 -10.84 22.91
N GLY A 63 3.83 -11.78 22.08
CA GLY A 63 3.98 -13.18 22.50
C GLY A 63 5.09 -13.92 21.79
N THR A 64 5.35 -15.16 22.22
CA THR A 64 6.28 -16.06 21.55
C THR A 64 5.58 -16.97 20.55
N ARG A 65 6.36 -17.51 19.61
CA ARG A 65 5.88 -18.51 18.66
C ARG A 65 5.30 -19.73 19.36
N GLU A 66 5.93 -20.20 20.43
CA GLU A 66 5.48 -21.37 21.19
C GLU A 66 4.12 -21.11 21.84
N GLN A 67 3.92 -19.91 22.41
CA GLN A 67 2.63 -19.50 22.98
C GLN A 67 1.53 -19.45 21.92
N TYR A 68 1.86 -18.94 20.72
CA TYR A 68 0.92 -18.93 19.60
C TYR A 68 0.57 -20.34 19.13
N ILE A 69 1.56 -21.24 18.98
CA ILE A 69 1.33 -22.62 18.56
C ILE A 69 0.43 -23.36 19.56
N GLU A 70 0.72 -23.22 20.86
CA GLU A 70 -0.09 -23.81 21.93
C GLU A 70 -1.53 -23.30 21.86
N TRP A 71 -1.71 -21.98 21.76
CA TRP A 71 -3.03 -21.37 21.64
C TRP A 71 -3.76 -21.83 20.37
N ALA A 72 -3.13 -21.76 19.19
CA ALA A 72 -3.75 -22.05 17.90
C ALA A 72 -4.19 -23.51 17.78
N SER A 73 -3.40 -24.44 18.33
CA SER A 73 -3.71 -25.88 18.32
C SER A 73 -5.04 -26.20 19.03
N GLU A 74 -5.42 -25.40 20.02
CA GLU A 74 -6.66 -25.59 20.78
C GLU A 74 -7.79 -24.64 20.34
N ASN A 75 -7.45 -23.43 19.92
CA ASN A 75 -8.40 -22.33 19.76
C ASN A 75 -8.71 -21.97 18.31
N GLU A 76 -7.93 -22.41 17.31
CA GLU A 76 -8.22 -22.12 15.90
C GLU A 76 -9.59 -22.70 15.50
N PRO A 77 -10.60 -21.85 15.22
CA PRO A 77 -11.97 -22.32 15.06
C PRO A 77 -12.20 -23.11 13.76
N PHE A 78 -11.35 -22.93 12.75
CA PHE A 78 -11.54 -23.52 11.43
C PHE A 78 -10.47 -24.56 11.10
N ILE A 79 -10.87 -25.53 10.28
CA ILE A 79 -9.97 -26.50 9.64
C ILE A 79 -10.15 -26.34 8.13
N ILE A 80 -9.07 -25.97 7.45
CA ILE A 80 -9.06 -25.85 5.99
C ILE A 80 -8.92 -27.25 5.40
N ARG A 81 -9.96 -27.76 4.73
CA ARG A 81 -9.95 -29.11 4.12
C ARG A 81 -9.36 -29.13 2.74
N GLU A 82 -9.64 -28.08 1.97
CA GLU A 82 -9.18 -27.89 0.60
C GLU A 82 -9.03 -26.38 0.40
N TYR A 83 -8.08 -25.96 -0.45
CA TYR A 83 -8.03 -24.60 -0.93
C TYR A 83 -7.44 -24.53 -2.33
N ARG A 84 -7.67 -23.40 -3.01
CA ARG A 84 -7.05 -23.05 -4.28
C ARG A 84 -6.78 -21.56 -4.31
N ILE A 85 -5.55 -21.22 -4.69
CA ILE A 85 -5.19 -19.85 -5.05
C ILE A 85 -5.55 -19.69 -6.53
N LEU A 86 -6.54 -18.84 -6.81
CA LEU A 86 -7.05 -18.64 -8.16
C LEU A 86 -6.26 -17.57 -8.90
N GLU A 87 -5.92 -16.49 -8.21
CA GLU A 87 -5.24 -15.34 -8.78
C GLU A 87 -4.41 -14.64 -7.72
N VAL A 88 -3.26 -14.09 -8.14
CA VAL A 88 -2.40 -13.24 -7.33
C VAL A 88 -1.99 -12.04 -8.16
N VAL A 89 -2.23 -10.83 -7.64
CA VAL A 89 -1.94 -9.57 -8.30
C VAL A 89 -1.01 -8.75 -7.41
N GLU A 90 0.13 -8.31 -7.97
CA GLU A 90 1.06 -7.38 -7.32
C GLU A 90 0.95 -5.99 -7.96
N GLN A 91 0.83 -4.95 -7.13
CA GLN A 91 0.74 -3.53 -7.50
C GLN A 91 1.70 -2.72 -6.60
N GLY A 92 2.98 -2.69 -6.95
CA GLY A 92 4.01 -2.07 -6.12
C GLY A 92 4.21 -2.86 -4.82
N ASP A 93 3.98 -2.20 -3.68
CA ASP A 93 4.04 -2.83 -2.36
C ASP A 93 2.67 -3.34 -1.87
N LEU A 94 1.61 -3.19 -2.67
CA LEU A 94 0.30 -3.79 -2.41
C LEU A 94 0.09 -5.06 -3.23
N GLY A 95 -0.65 -6.00 -2.65
CA GLY A 95 -0.88 -7.32 -3.19
C GLY A 95 -2.29 -7.81 -2.93
N TYR A 96 -2.82 -8.63 -3.83
CA TYR A 96 -4.14 -9.23 -3.68
C TYR A 96 -4.07 -10.71 -4.05
N ALA A 97 -4.68 -11.56 -3.24
CA ALA A 97 -4.80 -12.99 -3.51
C ALA A 97 -6.26 -13.42 -3.51
N HIS A 98 -6.74 -13.97 -4.61
CA HIS A 98 -8.06 -14.60 -4.68
C HIS A 98 -7.93 -16.05 -4.26
N VAL A 99 -8.52 -16.39 -3.12
CA VAL A 99 -8.47 -17.75 -2.58
C VAL A 99 -9.88 -18.29 -2.41
N THR A 100 -10.05 -19.54 -2.81
CA THR A 100 -11.19 -20.35 -2.44
C THR A 100 -10.76 -21.43 -1.47
N SER A 101 -11.54 -21.68 -0.44
CA SER A 101 -11.28 -22.73 0.53
C SER A 101 -12.56 -23.46 0.94
N LYS A 102 -12.39 -24.66 1.49
CA LYS A 102 -13.46 -25.46 2.05
C LYS A 102 -13.19 -25.66 3.54
N ASP A 103 -13.95 -24.94 4.35
CA ASP A 103 -13.64 -24.74 5.76
C ASP A 103 -14.62 -25.52 6.62
N ALA A 104 -14.11 -26.33 7.55
CA ALA A 104 -14.91 -27.00 8.57
C ALA A 104 -14.75 -26.29 9.91
N VAL A 105 -15.81 -26.22 10.71
CA VAL A 105 -15.72 -25.69 12.08
C VAL A 105 -15.22 -26.80 13.01
N ARG A 106 -14.06 -26.61 13.64
CA ARG A 106 -13.37 -27.63 14.46
C ARG A 106 -14.28 -28.25 15.52
N ARG A 107 -15.04 -27.40 16.24
CA ARG A 107 -15.94 -27.80 17.33
C ARG A 107 -17.19 -28.54 16.84
N PHE A 108 -17.59 -28.36 15.58
CA PHE A 108 -18.86 -28.89 15.05
C PHE A 108 -18.61 -29.78 13.83
N GLN A 109 -17.91 -30.90 14.02
CA GLN A 109 -17.52 -31.81 12.94
C GLN A 109 -18.70 -32.43 12.15
N HIS A 110 -19.91 -32.41 12.72
CA HIS A 110 -21.12 -32.86 12.02
C HIS A 110 -21.67 -31.81 11.04
N VAL A 111 -21.26 -30.55 11.16
CA VAL A 111 -21.64 -29.49 10.23
C VAL A 111 -20.78 -29.65 8.97
N PRO A 112 -21.39 -29.74 7.77
CA PRO A 112 -20.64 -29.82 6.54
C PRO A 112 -19.69 -28.63 6.37
N ALA A 113 -18.51 -28.91 5.83
CA ALA A 113 -17.58 -27.85 5.46
C ALA A 113 -18.21 -26.91 4.42
N ARG A 114 -17.89 -25.62 4.51
CA ARG A 114 -18.45 -24.57 3.64
C ARG A 114 -17.41 -24.09 2.66
N ASP A 115 -17.84 -23.85 1.42
CA ASP A 115 -17.02 -23.17 0.44
C ASP A 115 -16.99 -21.67 0.76
N VAL A 116 -15.77 -21.12 0.79
CA VAL A 116 -15.47 -19.70 1.01
C VAL A 116 -14.69 -19.22 -0.20
N SER A 117 -14.99 -18.02 -0.68
CA SER A 117 -14.22 -17.33 -1.71
C SER A 117 -13.98 -15.90 -1.26
N ARG A 118 -12.73 -15.46 -1.24
CA ARG A 118 -12.37 -14.11 -0.81
C ARG A 118 -11.12 -13.60 -1.51
N TRP A 119 -11.05 -12.28 -1.61
CA TRP A 119 -9.82 -11.57 -1.89
C TRP A 119 -9.14 -11.21 -0.57
N GLU A 120 -7.88 -11.59 -0.42
CA GLU A 120 -7.03 -11.20 0.71
C GLU A 120 -6.12 -10.06 0.26
N VAL A 121 -6.03 -9.01 1.08
CA VAL A 121 -5.10 -7.89 0.84
C VAL A 121 -3.77 -8.19 1.52
N TRP A 122 -2.68 -7.90 0.84
CA TRP A 122 -1.31 -8.08 1.28
C TRP A 122 -0.52 -6.78 1.09
N HIS A 123 0.43 -6.53 1.97
CA HIS A 123 1.31 -5.37 1.91
C HIS A 123 2.75 -5.81 2.20
N ARG A 124 3.69 -5.29 1.42
CA ARG A 124 5.12 -5.45 1.62
C ARG A 124 5.65 -4.42 2.62
N ILE A 125 6.09 -4.89 3.78
CA ILE A 125 6.72 -4.08 4.84
C ILE A 125 8.17 -4.51 4.98
N ASP A 126 9.11 -3.58 4.87
CA ASP A 126 10.56 -3.83 4.91
C ASP A 126 11.00 -4.98 3.96
N GLY A 127 10.43 -5.00 2.76
CA GLY A 127 10.75 -6.01 1.74
C GLY A 127 10.06 -7.36 1.94
N THR A 128 9.24 -7.55 2.98
CA THR A 128 8.55 -8.81 3.28
C THR A 128 7.04 -8.66 3.10
N TRP A 129 6.42 -9.57 2.35
CA TRP A 129 4.97 -9.61 2.20
C TRP A 129 4.28 -10.11 3.48
N ARG A 130 3.24 -9.38 3.90
CA ARG A 130 2.38 -9.73 5.02
C ARG A 130 0.90 -9.58 4.64
N PRO A 131 0.02 -10.46 5.13
CA PRO A 131 -1.42 -10.23 5.00
C PRO A 131 -1.81 -9.01 5.83
N VAL A 132 -2.72 -8.20 5.29
CA VAL A 132 -3.29 -7.06 6.01
C VAL A 132 -4.26 -7.58 7.07
N SER A 133 -4.17 -7.02 8.28
CA SER A 133 -5.07 -7.36 9.38
C SER A 133 -6.51 -6.96 9.06
N PRO A 134 -7.54 -7.75 9.46
CA PRO A 134 -8.94 -7.38 9.26
C PRO A 134 -9.32 -6.01 9.81
N PHE A 135 -8.63 -5.55 10.85
CA PHE A 135 -8.85 -4.23 11.47
C PHE A 135 -8.29 -3.06 10.66
N GLU A 136 -7.45 -3.35 9.67
CA GLU A 136 -6.79 -2.34 8.84
C GLU A 136 -7.34 -2.31 7.42
N LEU A 137 -8.22 -3.24 7.02
CA LEU A 137 -8.69 -3.38 5.64
C LEU A 137 -9.28 -2.08 5.08
N ASP A 138 -9.98 -1.29 5.89
CA ASP A 138 -10.56 0.01 5.51
C ASP A 138 -9.49 1.06 5.12
N ASN A 139 -8.20 0.80 5.36
CA ASN A 139 -7.09 1.66 4.96
C ASN A 139 -6.49 1.30 3.58
N TYR A 140 -6.97 0.23 2.96
CA TYR A 140 -6.48 -0.29 1.69
C TYR A 140 -7.58 -0.21 0.63
N PRO A 141 -7.21 -0.10 -0.65
CA PRO A 141 -8.21 -0.07 -1.69
C PRO A 141 -8.80 -1.46 -1.90
N GLU A 142 -9.97 -1.49 -2.52
CA GLU A 142 -10.67 -2.70 -2.88
C GLU A 142 -9.83 -3.61 -3.81
N ALA A 143 -10.25 -4.87 -3.91
CA ALA A 143 -9.59 -5.82 -4.79
C ALA A 143 -9.72 -5.41 -6.28
N PRO A 144 -8.76 -5.78 -7.15
CA PRO A 144 -8.76 -5.38 -8.55
C PRO A 144 -10.06 -5.65 -9.33
N PRO A 145 -10.79 -6.77 -9.15
CA PRO A 145 -11.98 -7.04 -9.97
C PRO A 145 -13.15 -6.09 -9.78
N VAL A 146 -13.22 -5.37 -8.65
CA VAL A 146 -14.28 -4.38 -8.41
C VAL A 146 -13.86 -2.96 -8.76
N ARG A 147 -12.57 -2.76 -9.01
CA ARG A 147 -11.96 -1.48 -9.37
C ARG A 147 -11.96 -1.26 -10.87
N ASN A 148 -12.07 -0.01 -11.29
CA ASN A 148 -11.92 0.37 -12.69
C ASN A 148 -10.50 0.89 -12.94
N LEU A 149 -9.57 -0.03 -13.16
CA LEU A 149 -8.14 0.28 -13.37
C LEU A 149 -7.90 1.26 -14.54
N ALA A 150 -8.79 1.27 -15.55
CA ALA A 150 -8.63 2.14 -16.72
C ALA A 150 -8.80 3.63 -16.39
N ILE A 151 -9.71 3.97 -15.47
CA ILE A 151 -9.96 5.37 -15.07
C ILE A 151 -9.17 5.79 -13.83
N GLU A 152 -8.52 4.85 -13.15
CA GLU A 152 -7.63 5.13 -12.02
C GLU A 152 -6.37 5.89 -12.45
N ASP A 153 -5.86 5.64 -13.64
CA ASP A 153 -4.71 6.38 -14.18
C ASP A 153 -5.07 7.86 -14.41
N ASP A 154 -6.28 8.13 -14.90
CA ASP A 154 -6.78 9.50 -15.05
C ASP A 154 -6.97 10.19 -13.68
N LEU A 155 -7.51 9.46 -12.69
CA LEU A 155 -7.66 9.96 -11.32
C LEU A 155 -6.30 10.25 -10.68
N ARG A 156 -5.33 9.35 -10.87
CA ARG A 156 -3.95 9.51 -10.41
C ARG A 156 -3.34 10.79 -10.98
N ALA A 157 -3.44 10.97 -12.30
CA ALA A 157 -2.93 12.16 -12.96
C ALA A 157 -3.61 13.45 -12.44
N ARG A 158 -4.94 13.40 -12.26
CA ARG A 158 -5.71 14.53 -11.73
C ARG A 158 -5.30 14.89 -10.29
N PHE A 159 -5.15 13.88 -9.43
CA PHE A 159 -4.66 14.09 -8.07
C PHE A 159 -3.26 14.74 -8.06
N LEU A 160 -2.32 14.21 -8.85
CA LEU A 160 -0.96 14.75 -8.92
C LEU A 160 -0.95 16.21 -9.38
N ALA A 161 -1.81 16.57 -10.36
CA ALA A 161 -1.99 17.96 -10.78
C ALA A 161 -2.56 18.83 -9.65
N SER A 162 -3.56 18.33 -8.91
CA SER A 162 -4.14 19.06 -7.78
C SER A 162 -3.12 19.31 -6.66
N TRP A 163 -2.27 18.31 -6.37
CA TRP A 163 -1.24 18.41 -5.35
C TRP A 163 -0.12 19.38 -5.76
N ASP A 164 0.32 19.31 -7.02
CA ASP A 164 1.28 20.27 -7.58
C ASP A 164 0.77 21.72 -7.52
N ALA A 165 -0.52 21.94 -7.78
CA ALA A 165 -1.14 23.26 -7.62
C ALA A 165 -1.09 23.75 -6.16
N ARG A 166 -1.40 22.87 -5.17
CA ARG A 166 -1.27 23.19 -3.73
C ARG A 166 0.17 23.56 -3.35
N MET A 167 1.16 22.79 -3.81
CA MET A 167 2.59 23.05 -3.51
C MET A 167 3.10 24.36 -4.13
N LYS A 168 2.60 24.74 -5.31
CA LYS A 168 2.97 25.99 -6.00
C LYS A 168 2.19 27.21 -5.51
N GLY A 169 1.15 27.01 -4.70
CA GLY A 169 0.22 28.07 -4.32
C GLY A 169 -0.67 28.54 -5.48
N ASN A 170 -0.87 27.72 -6.51
CA ASN A 170 -1.76 27.99 -7.63
C ASN A 170 -3.21 27.66 -7.23
N TRP A 171 -3.80 28.48 -6.38
CA TRP A 171 -5.12 28.20 -5.79
C TRP A 171 -6.26 28.23 -6.80
N ASP A 172 -6.18 29.04 -7.85
CA ASP A 172 -7.15 29.03 -8.95
C ASP A 172 -7.18 27.68 -9.67
N ASP A 173 -6.00 27.13 -10.00
CA ASP A 173 -5.88 25.82 -10.63
C ASP A 173 -6.43 24.72 -9.72
N PHE A 174 -6.10 24.78 -8.42
CA PHE A 174 -6.61 23.83 -7.44
C PHE A 174 -8.14 23.92 -7.28
N HIS A 175 -8.69 25.13 -7.16
CA HIS A 175 -10.13 25.37 -7.02
C HIS A 175 -10.92 24.86 -8.22
N ALA A 176 -10.39 25.01 -9.44
CA ALA A 176 -10.98 24.45 -10.65
C ALA A 176 -11.01 22.91 -10.70
N MET A 177 -10.30 22.23 -9.79
CA MET A 177 -10.33 20.77 -9.63
C MET A 177 -11.28 20.30 -8.52
N ILE A 178 -11.90 21.20 -7.77
CA ILE A 178 -12.96 20.88 -6.81
C ILE A 178 -14.28 20.66 -7.56
N ASP A 179 -15.13 19.76 -7.06
CA ASP A 179 -16.48 19.53 -7.60
C ASP A 179 -17.18 20.90 -7.78
N PRO A 180 -17.68 21.23 -8.99
CA PRO A 180 -18.43 22.45 -9.24
C PRO A 180 -19.57 22.71 -8.25
N HIS A 181 -20.20 21.67 -7.70
CA HIS A 181 -21.22 21.79 -6.66
C HIS A 181 -20.65 22.28 -5.31
N ASP A 182 -19.41 21.94 -5.00
CA ASP A 182 -18.71 22.30 -3.77
C ASP A 182 -17.92 23.61 -3.86
N GLN A 183 -17.61 24.10 -5.06
CA GLN A 183 -16.85 25.33 -5.25
C GLN A 183 -17.46 26.55 -4.55
N ALA A 184 -18.79 26.59 -4.39
CA ALA A 184 -19.47 27.65 -3.63
C ALA A 184 -19.27 27.53 -2.11
N ARG A 185 -18.99 26.32 -1.60
CA ARG A 185 -18.76 26.01 -0.18
C ARG A 185 -17.28 26.11 0.19
N VAL A 186 -16.39 25.93 -0.79
CA VAL A 186 -14.95 26.11 -0.68
C VAL A 186 -14.55 27.34 -1.49
N PRO A 187 -14.78 28.57 -0.99
CA PRO A 187 -14.43 29.78 -1.71
C PRO A 187 -12.91 29.92 -1.84
N LEU A 188 -12.48 30.52 -2.95
CA LEU A 188 -11.07 30.75 -3.25
C LEU A 188 -10.34 31.53 -2.14
N ASP A 189 -10.98 32.55 -1.55
CA ASP A 189 -10.45 33.30 -0.40
C ASP A 189 -10.14 32.41 0.81
N GLY A 190 -10.94 31.37 1.03
CA GLY A 190 -10.70 30.38 2.09
C GLY A 190 -9.45 29.54 1.82
N LEU A 191 -9.19 29.20 0.55
CA LEU A 191 -7.97 28.49 0.15
C LEU A 191 -6.73 29.37 0.30
N TYR A 192 -6.81 30.66 -0.03
CA TYR A 192 -5.72 31.60 0.23
C TYR A 192 -5.43 31.73 1.72
N GLY A 193 -6.44 31.74 2.58
CA GLY A 193 -6.25 31.74 4.04
C GLY A 193 -5.47 30.51 4.54
N ILE A 194 -5.75 29.32 4.00
CA ILE A 194 -4.97 28.11 4.31
C ILE A 194 -3.49 28.28 3.92
N ALA A 195 -3.20 28.96 2.81
CA ALA A 195 -1.84 29.20 2.34
C ALA A 195 -1.02 30.15 3.25
N GLU A 196 -1.69 31.01 4.02
CA GLU A 196 -1.04 31.88 5.00
C GLU A 196 -0.64 31.11 6.26
N GLU A 197 -1.36 30.03 6.58
CA GLU A 197 -1.14 29.22 7.77
C GLU A 197 -0.25 27.99 7.49
N LEU A 198 -0.33 27.43 6.29
CA LEU A 198 0.20 26.11 5.97
C LEU A 198 0.93 26.07 4.61
N GLU A 199 2.14 25.52 4.63
CA GLU A 199 2.92 25.18 3.45
C GLU A 199 2.81 23.68 3.16
N PHE A 200 2.53 23.34 1.91
CA PHE A 200 2.46 21.96 1.41
C PHE A 200 3.83 21.55 0.87
N ILE A 201 4.45 20.53 1.47
CA ILE A 201 5.83 20.11 1.17
C ILE A 201 5.86 18.90 0.24
N SER A 202 5.07 17.86 0.55
CA SER A 202 5.04 16.63 -0.26
C SER A 202 3.70 15.89 -0.14
N GLY A 203 3.34 15.15 -1.18
CA GLY A 203 2.14 14.31 -1.22
C GLY A 203 2.51 12.98 -1.83
N GLU A 204 2.96 12.05 -0.99
CA GLU A 204 3.42 10.74 -1.45
C GLU A 204 2.22 9.83 -1.65
N LEU A 205 1.86 9.62 -2.92
CA LEU A 205 0.74 8.77 -3.30
C LEU A 205 0.95 7.33 -2.82
N GLN A 206 0.01 6.81 -2.04
CA GLN A 206 0.01 5.44 -1.55
C GLN A 206 -0.80 4.53 -2.48
N TRP A 207 -2.05 4.91 -2.74
CA TRP A 207 -2.91 4.19 -3.68
C TRP A 207 -4.01 5.08 -4.26
N VAL A 208 -4.58 4.62 -5.37
CA VAL A 208 -5.74 5.21 -6.04
C VAL A 208 -6.73 4.08 -6.28
N GLN A 209 -8.00 4.32 -6.00
CA GLN A 209 -9.07 3.44 -6.44
C GLN A 209 -10.19 4.21 -7.13
N ALA A 210 -10.80 3.59 -8.13
CA ALA A 210 -12.01 4.09 -8.77
C ALA A 210 -13.08 3.00 -8.77
N LEU A 211 -14.21 3.32 -8.14
CA LEU A 211 -15.40 2.48 -8.03
C LEU A 211 -16.53 3.19 -8.80
N SER A 212 -16.73 2.80 -10.05
CA SER A 212 -17.68 3.46 -10.96
C SER A 212 -17.36 4.96 -11.14
N ASN A 213 -18.22 5.86 -10.70
CA ASN A 213 -18.05 7.32 -10.78
C ASN A 213 -17.50 7.93 -9.48
N ARG A 214 -17.12 7.12 -8.50
CA ARG A 214 -16.47 7.55 -7.26
C ARG A 214 -15.03 7.10 -7.26
N GLY A 215 -14.16 7.92 -6.69
CA GLY A 215 -12.75 7.65 -6.59
C GLY A 215 -12.25 8.01 -5.20
N GLU A 216 -11.18 7.36 -4.78
CA GLU A 216 -10.48 7.69 -3.56
C GLU A 216 -8.99 7.68 -3.83
N VAL A 217 -8.31 8.67 -3.27
CA VAL A 217 -6.87 8.80 -3.37
C VAL A 217 -6.29 8.88 -1.98
N ARG A 218 -5.45 7.90 -1.63
CA ARG A 218 -4.72 7.90 -0.36
C ARG A 218 -3.27 8.31 -0.57
N PHE A 219 -2.81 9.23 0.25
CA PHE A 219 -1.46 9.79 0.16
C PHE A 219 -0.96 10.26 1.52
N LEU A 220 0.36 10.26 1.70
CA LEU A 220 1.03 10.84 2.86
C LEU A 220 1.32 12.32 2.57
N ALA A 221 0.54 13.19 3.19
CA ALA A 221 0.69 14.63 3.11
C ALA A 221 1.73 15.10 4.14
N THR A 222 2.77 15.81 3.70
CA THR A 222 3.69 16.51 4.59
C THR A 222 3.47 18.01 4.46
N THR A 223 3.20 18.65 5.58
CA THR A 223 2.89 20.09 5.65
C THR A 223 3.64 20.76 6.80
N ARG A 224 3.82 22.08 6.71
CA ARG A 224 4.49 22.90 7.73
C ARG A 224 3.68 24.15 8.03
N ILE A 225 3.58 24.53 9.30
CA ILE A 225 2.96 25.80 9.70
C ILE A 225 3.90 26.95 9.30
N VAL A 226 3.37 27.96 8.64
CA VAL A 226 4.14 29.09 8.08
C VAL A 226 4.44 30.18 9.13
N ASP A 227 3.68 30.23 10.23
CA ASP A 227 3.86 31.22 11.30
C ASP A 227 5.33 31.24 11.80
N PRO A 228 6.04 32.39 11.73
CA PRO A 228 7.43 32.51 12.18
C PRO A 228 7.65 32.08 13.64
N SER A 229 6.66 32.28 14.52
CA SER A 229 6.70 31.83 15.92
C SER A 229 6.74 30.31 16.07
N MET A 230 6.26 29.59 15.05
CA MET A 230 6.21 28.13 14.96
C MET A 230 7.35 27.55 14.12
N SER A 231 8.32 28.35 13.67
CA SER A 231 9.42 27.92 12.78
C SER A 231 10.30 26.78 13.29
N LYS A 232 10.26 26.48 14.59
CA LYS A 232 10.99 25.35 15.21
C LYS A 232 10.20 24.03 15.18
N ILE A 233 8.92 24.08 14.83
CA ILE A 233 8.08 22.88 14.71
C ILE A 233 8.46 22.19 13.40
N ALA A 234 8.83 20.91 13.50
CA ALA A 234 9.14 20.10 12.34
C ALA A 234 7.87 19.92 11.46
N PRO A 235 8.02 19.71 10.14
CA PRO A 235 6.92 19.31 9.29
C PRO A 235 6.15 18.13 9.87
N THR A 236 4.83 18.15 9.70
CA THR A 236 3.95 17.07 10.11
C THR A 236 3.56 16.26 8.89
N SER A 237 3.65 14.94 8.99
CA SER A 237 3.16 14.02 7.95
C SER A 237 1.88 13.34 8.43
N LYS A 238 0.84 13.33 7.61
CA LYS A 238 -0.44 12.70 7.89
C LYS A 238 -0.91 11.90 6.68
N LEU A 239 -1.40 10.69 6.93
CA LEU A 239 -2.04 9.88 5.92
C LEU A 239 -3.48 10.40 5.71
N ILE A 240 -3.79 10.77 4.47
CA ILE A 240 -5.08 11.37 4.08
C ILE A 240 -5.69 10.51 2.98
N THR A 241 -7.01 10.35 3.02
CA THR A 241 -7.80 9.81 1.91
C THR A 241 -8.73 10.91 1.42
N GLU A 242 -8.53 11.35 0.19
CA GLU A 242 -9.37 12.34 -0.47
C GLU A 242 -10.39 11.62 -1.35
N PRO A 243 -11.69 11.88 -1.20
CA PRO A 243 -12.72 11.37 -2.10
C PRO A 243 -12.81 12.22 -3.37
N TRP A 244 -13.15 11.58 -4.48
CA TRP A 244 -13.24 12.16 -5.81
C TRP A 244 -14.51 11.69 -6.52
N VAL A 245 -15.02 12.51 -7.43
CA VAL A 245 -16.18 12.23 -8.26
C VAL A 245 -15.86 12.40 -9.74
N TYR A 246 -16.36 11.49 -10.56
CA TYR A 246 -16.19 11.50 -12.02
C TYR A 246 -17.44 12.08 -12.67
N ILE A 247 -17.30 13.25 -13.28
CA ILE A 247 -18.40 14.00 -13.92
C ILE A 247 -18.01 14.30 -15.36
N ASP A 248 -18.81 13.84 -16.32
CA ASP A 248 -18.65 14.11 -17.75
C ASP A 248 -17.23 13.90 -18.30
N GLY A 249 -16.54 12.86 -17.82
CA GLY A 249 -15.20 12.50 -18.29
C GLY A 249 -14.05 13.09 -17.47
N VAL A 250 -14.34 13.84 -16.40
CA VAL A 250 -13.33 14.56 -15.60
C VAL A 250 -13.47 14.21 -14.12
N TRP A 251 -12.34 14.03 -13.45
CA TRP A 251 -12.28 13.84 -12.00
C TRP A 251 -12.25 15.18 -11.27
N TYR A 252 -13.06 15.29 -10.22
CA TYR A 252 -13.12 16.42 -9.31
C TYR A 252 -12.98 15.95 -7.86
N LEU A 253 -12.32 16.75 -7.03
CA LEU A 253 -12.23 16.52 -5.59
C LEU A 253 -13.60 16.77 -4.96
N ASP A 254 -14.13 15.75 -4.28
CA ASP A 254 -15.37 15.84 -3.51
C ASP A 254 -15.01 16.44 -2.14
N ALA A 255 -15.01 17.77 -2.07
CA ALA A 255 -14.49 18.49 -0.91
C ALA A 255 -15.48 18.48 0.26
N VAL A 256 -16.77 18.24 -0.01
CA VAL A 256 -17.79 18.11 1.01
C VAL A 256 -18.70 16.89 0.75
N PRO A 257 -18.21 15.69 1.11
CA PRO A 257 -18.92 14.44 0.84
C PRO A 257 -20.32 14.44 1.44
N GLU A 258 -21.31 13.93 0.68
CA GLU A 258 -22.68 13.80 1.18
C GLU A 258 -22.71 12.95 2.46
N GLY A 259 -23.11 13.57 3.59
CA GLY A 259 -23.22 12.91 4.90
C GLY A 259 -22.12 13.24 5.91
N SER A 260 -21.18 14.13 5.58
CA SER A 260 -20.22 14.73 6.53
C SER A 260 -20.84 15.85 7.36
#